data_AF-A0A3N4AH15-F1
#
_entry.id   AF-A0A3N4AH15-F1
#
_cell.length_a   1.000
_cell.length_b   1.000
_cell.length_c   1.000
_cell.angle_alpha   90.00
_cell.angle_beta   90.00
_cell.angle_gamma   90.00
#
_symmetry.space_group_name_H-M   'P 1'
#
loop_
_entity.id
_entity.type
_entity.pdbx_description
1 polymer ?
#
loop_
_entity_poly.entity_id
_entity_poly.type
_entity_poly.pdbx_seq_one_letter_code
_entity_poly.pdbx_strand_id
1 'polypeptide(L)'
;MADEQRPDLQDQDGLVDETLDTPEGDLAARIASLEEQLATAQDQAIRAAADVQNARRRAEQEVEKAHKFALERFAGDLLPVLDSLERGLELSNPDDPAIKPMREGIELTLKMFADTLGRFQIVPVVPEGEPFNPEFHQAMAMEESANVEPNTVLKVFQKGYTLSGRLLRPAMVVVSKPPVEPAPSIDEQA
;
A
#
# COMPACT_ATOMS: atom_id res chain seq x y z
N MET A 1 -36.18 43.72 -71.77
CA MET A 1 -37.31 44.62 -72.07
C MET A 1 -38.37 43.83 -72.80
N ALA A 2 -39.40 43.39 -72.09
CA ALA A 2 -40.77 43.21 -72.57
C ALA A 2 -41.54 42.54 -71.42
N ASP A 3 -42.38 43.35 -70.79
CA ASP A 3 -43.39 42.97 -69.81
C ASP A 3 -44.58 42.29 -70.52
N GLU A 4 -45.21 41.40 -69.75
CA GLU A 4 -46.63 41.04 -69.68
C GLU A 4 -47.43 40.66 -70.94
N GLN A 5 -47.86 39.38 -70.96
CA GLN A 5 -49.28 39.05 -71.12
C GLN A 5 -49.60 37.66 -70.52
N ARG A 6 -50.50 37.65 -69.53
CA ARG A 6 -51.12 36.46 -68.93
C ARG A 6 -52.01 35.72 -69.95
N PRO A 7 -52.27 34.43 -69.71
CA PRO A 7 -53.67 34.03 -69.58
C PRO A 7 -53.93 33.15 -68.34
N ASP A 8 -55.16 33.27 -67.85
CA ASP A 8 -55.77 32.51 -66.76
C ASP A 8 -55.74 30.99 -67.00
N LEU A 9 -55.34 30.24 -65.97
CA LEU A 9 -55.67 28.82 -65.81
C LEU A 9 -55.98 28.53 -64.34
N GLN A 10 -57.27 28.63 -64.05
CA GLN A 10 -58.10 27.70 -63.27
C GLN A 10 -57.49 27.06 -62.01
N ASP A 11 -58.09 27.45 -60.89
CA ASP A 11 -58.29 26.70 -59.65
C ASP A 11 -58.05 25.19 -59.77
N GLN A 12 -56.99 24.73 -59.12
CA GLN A 12 -56.97 23.40 -58.50
C GLN A 12 -56.63 23.59 -57.03
N ASP A 13 -57.67 23.86 -56.26
CA ASP A 13 -57.74 23.50 -54.85
C ASP A 13 -57.50 21.99 -54.74
N GLY A 14 -56.25 21.66 -54.48
CA GLY A 14 -55.78 20.34 -54.09
C GLY A 14 -54.88 20.50 -52.89
N LEU A 15 -55.41 21.10 -51.80
CA LEU A 15 -54.89 20.84 -50.47
C LEU A 15 -55.00 19.33 -50.25
N VAL A 16 -53.92 18.61 -50.52
CA VAL A 16 -53.69 17.30 -49.94
C VAL A 16 -53.33 17.57 -48.48
N ASP A 17 -54.36 17.91 -47.69
CA ASP A 17 -54.34 17.74 -46.25
C ASP A 17 -54.32 16.23 -46.01
N GLU A 18 -53.12 15.65 -46.13
CA GLU A 18 -52.82 14.32 -45.64
C GLU A 18 -52.88 14.41 -44.12
N THR A 19 -54.11 14.45 -43.62
CA THR A 19 -54.46 14.29 -42.22
C THR A 19 -53.77 13.02 -41.75
N LEU A 20 -52.73 13.22 -40.96
CA LEU A 20 -52.01 12.20 -40.22
C LEU A 20 -52.99 11.57 -39.22
N ASP A 21 -53.83 10.66 -39.71
CA ASP A 21 -54.69 9.82 -38.87
C ASP A 21 -53.85 8.66 -38.30
N THR A 22 -52.75 9.02 -37.64
CA THR A 22 -52.13 8.15 -36.64
C THR A 22 -53.00 8.28 -35.39
N PRO A 23 -53.65 7.19 -34.93
CA PRO A 23 -54.54 7.27 -33.79
C PRO A 23 -53.76 7.84 -32.60
N GLU A 24 -54.24 8.92 -31.99
CA GLU A 24 -53.55 9.64 -30.91
C GLU A 24 -53.09 8.72 -29.76
N GLY A 25 -53.76 7.58 -29.59
CA GLY A 25 -53.36 6.52 -28.65
C GLY A 25 -52.05 5.78 -28.98
N ASP A 26 -51.68 5.65 -30.26
CA ASP A 26 -50.43 5.02 -30.69
C ASP A 26 -49.23 5.97 -30.48
N LEU A 27 -49.45 7.27 -30.71
CA LEU A 27 -48.48 8.32 -30.37
C LEU A 27 -48.24 8.41 -28.86
N ALA A 28 -49.31 8.38 -28.06
CA ALA A 28 -49.20 8.40 -26.59
C ALA A 28 -48.47 7.16 -26.05
N ALA A 29 -48.76 5.96 -26.58
CA ALA A 29 -48.05 4.74 -26.23
C ALA A 29 -46.56 4.80 -26.62
N ARG A 30 -46.25 5.38 -27.78
CA ARG A 30 -44.87 5.58 -28.24
C ARG A 30 -44.09 6.54 -27.34
N ILE A 31 -44.71 7.64 -26.92
CA ILE A 31 -44.11 8.62 -26.00
C ILE A 31 -43.80 7.94 -24.65
N ALA A 32 -44.76 7.23 -24.06
CA ALA A 32 -44.55 6.53 -22.80
C ALA A 32 -43.41 5.49 -22.87
N SER A 33 -43.32 4.74 -23.97
CA SER A 33 -42.22 3.79 -24.18
C SER A 33 -40.85 4.49 -24.32
N LEU A 34 -40.80 5.64 -24.99
CA LEU A 34 -39.57 6.43 -25.12
C LEU A 34 -39.15 7.05 -23.78
N GLU A 35 -40.11 7.50 -22.95
CA GLU A 35 -39.85 8.00 -21.60
C GLU A 35 -39.30 6.90 -20.69
N GLU A 36 -39.83 5.68 -20.74
CA GLU A 36 -39.33 4.54 -19.98
C GLU A 36 -37.91 4.13 -20.42
N GLN A 37 -37.67 4.09 -21.73
CA GLN A 37 -36.33 3.81 -22.28
C GLN A 37 -35.33 4.90 -21.88
N LEU A 38 -35.75 6.17 -21.89
CA LEU A 38 -34.92 7.30 -21.48
C LEU A 38 -34.61 7.23 -19.98
N ALA A 39 -35.60 6.94 -19.13
CA ALA A 39 -35.40 6.74 -17.69
C ALA A 39 -34.42 5.59 -17.43
N THR A 40 -34.60 4.45 -18.12
CA THR A 40 -33.69 3.30 -18.00
C THR A 40 -32.27 3.65 -18.46
N ALA A 41 -32.12 4.36 -19.58
CA ALA A 41 -30.81 4.79 -20.08
C ALA A 41 -30.14 5.81 -19.16
N GLN A 42 -30.89 6.73 -18.55
CA GLN A 42 -30.39 7.68 -17.56
C GLN A 42 -29.89 6.94 -16.31
N ASP A 43 -30.66 5.98 -15.80
CA ASP A 43 -30.25 5.16 -14.66
C ASP A 43 -28.97 4.37 -14.96
N GLN A 44 -28.87 3.79 -16.16
CA GLN A 44 -27.66 3.09 -16.60
C GLN A 44 -26.47 4.05 -16.72
N ALA A 45 -26.68 5.24 -17.26
CA ALA A 45 -25.62 6.25 -17.40
C ALA A 45 -25.12 6.74 -16.03
N ILE A 46 -26.02 6.96 -15.06
CA ILE A 46 -25.65 7.35 -13.69
C ILE A 46 -24.83 6.25 -13.01
N ARG A 47 -25.25 4.98 -13.14
CA ARG A 47 -24.50 3.84 -12.57
C ARG A 47 -23.13 3.69 -13.23
N ALA A 48 -23.07 3.76 -14.56
CA ALA A 48 -21.81 3.70 -15.29
C ALA A 48 -20.86 4.84 -14.89
N ALA A 49 -21.38 6.06 -14.71
CA ALA A 49 -20.59 7.19 -14.23
C ALA A 49 -20.06 6.97 -12.80
N ALA A 50 -20.88 6.40 -11.91
CA ALA A 50 -20.47 6.05 -10.55
C ALA A 50 -19.37 4.96 -10.55
N ASP A 51 -19.51 3.93 -11.41
CA ASP A 51 -18.52 2.86 -11.54
C ASP A 51 -17.19 3.40 -12.06
N VAL A 52 -17.20 4.29 -13.05
CA VAL A 52 -16.00 4.97 -13.56
C VAL A 52 -15.35 5.82 -12.46
N GLN A 53 -16.13 6.57 -11.68
CA GLN A 53 -15.59 7.37 -10.57
C GLN A 53 -14.97 6.49 -9.47
N ASN A 54 -15.60 5.38 -9.14
CA ASN A 54 -15.07 4.43 -8.16
C ASN A 54 -13.82 3.72 -8.66
N ALA A 55 -13.80 3.30 -9.92
CA ALA A 55 -12.63 2.70 -10.56
C ALA A 55 -11.46 3.68 -10.60
N ARG A 56 -11.71 4.96 -10.95
CA ARG A 56 -10.69 6.01 -10.92
C ARG A 56 -10.10 6.21 -9.53
N ARG A 57 -10.95 6.33 -8.49
CA ARG A 57 -10.50 6.47 -7.10
C ARG A 57 -9.64 5.28 -6.67
N ARG A 58 -10.03 4.06 -7.07
CA ARG A 58 -9.25 2.84 -6.79
C ARG A 58 -7.89 2.87 -7.49
N ALA A 59 -7.86 3.21 -8.77
CA ALA A 59 -6.63 3.29 -9.54
C ALA A 59 -5.65 4.33 -8.97
N GLU A 60 -6.15 5.50 -8.54
CA GLU A 60 -5.33 6.52 -7.88
C GLU A 60 -4.68 5.98 -6.58
N GLN A 61 -5.44 5.26 -5.75
CA GLN A 61 -4.92 4.62 -4.54
C GLN A 61 -3.91 3.50 -4.83
N GLU A 62 -4.12 2.70 -5.87
CA GLU A 62 -3.20 1.63 -6.28
C GLU A 62 -1.88 2.20 -6.79
N VAL A 63 -1.93 3.29 -7.58
CA VAL A 63 -0.74 4.00 -8.05
C VAL A 63 0.03 4.59 -6.88
N GLU A 64 -0.64 5.25 -5.93
CA GLU A 64 0.02 5.80 -4.74
C GLU A 64 0.71 4.70 -3.91
N LYS A 65 0.03 3.56 -3.69
CA LYS A 65 0.63 2.40 -3.00
C LYS A 65 1.82 1.84 -3.78
N ALA A 66 1.69 1.70 -5.10
CA ALA A 66 2.78 1.20 -5.95
C ALA A 66 4.00 2.10 -5.84
N HIS A 67 3.84 3.43 -5.85
CA HIS A 67 4.94 4.37 -5.64
C HIS A 67 5.54 4.28 -4.24
N LYS A 68 4.71 4.21 -3.20
CA LYS A 68 5.14 4.15 -1.80
C LYS A 68 5.94 2.89 -1.49
N PHE A 69 5.61 1.77 -2.13
CA PHE A 69 6.21 0.45 -1.86
C PHE A 69 7.02 -0.12 -3.03
N ALA A 70 7.31 0.67 -4.06
CA ALA A 70 8.08 0.22 -5.24
C ALA A 70 9.45 -0.38 -4.87
N LEU A 71 10.07 0.16 -3.82
CA LEU A 71 11.40 -0.25 -3.36
C LEU A 71 11.37 -1.36 -2.32
N GLU A 72 10.21 -1.93 -1.97
CA GLU A 72 10.07 -2.93 -0.90
C GLU A 72 11.01 -4.12 -1.09
N ARG A 73 10.94 -4.77 -2.26
CA ARG A 73 11.79 -5.93 -2.57
C ARG A 73 13.27 -5.56 -2.67
N PHE A 74 13.56 -4.45 -3.35
CA PHE A 74 14.94 -3.99 -3.56
C PHE A 74 15.62 -3.63 -2.23
N ALA A 75 14.91 -2.91 -1.36
CA ALA A 75 15.38 -2.59 -0.01
C ALA A 75 15.59 -3.87 0.81
N GLY A 76 14.65 -4.82 0.74
CA GLY A 76 14.77 -6.11 1.41
C GLY A 76 16.03 -6.89 1.02
N ASP A 77 16.33 -6.95 -0.28
CA ASP A 77 17.52 -7.63 -0.82
C ASP A 77 18.84 -6.91 -0.45
N LEU A 78 18.79 -5.62 -0.10
CA LEU A 78 19.93 -4.83 0.34
C LEU A 78 20.24 -4.97 1.84
N LEU A 79 19.26 -5.36 2.67
CA LEU A 79 19.47 -5.49 4.12
C LEU A 79 20.58 -6.50 4.50
N PRO A 80 20.73 -7.67 3.85
CA PRO A 80 21.84 -8.58 4.14
C PRO A 80 23.23 -7.97 3.90
N VAL A 81 23.35 -7.01 2.98
CA VAL A 81 24.61 -6.28 2.73
C VAL A 81 24.93 -5.40 3.92
N LEU A 82 23.93 -4.65 4.42
CA LEU A 82 24.07 -3.82 5.61
C LEU A 82 24.43 -4.67 6.85
N ASP A 83 23.76 -5.81 7.04
CA ASP A 83 24.06 -6.74 8.14
C ASP A 83 25.48 -7.30 8.06
N SER A 84 26.00 -7.52 6.84
CA SER A 84 27.36 -8.01 6.65
C SER A 84 28.39 -6.95 7.02
N LEU A 85 28.11 -5.67 6.74
CA LEU A 85 28.94 -4.54 7.19
C LEU A 85 28.91 -4.40 8.72
N GLU A 86 27.72 -4.50 9.34
CA GLU A 86 27.56 -4.50 10.79
C GLU A 86 28.35 -5.65 11.44
N ARG A 87 28.18 -6.87 10.93
CA ARG A 87 28.89 -8.06 11.42
C ARG A 87 30.41 -7.94 11.25
N GLY A 88 30.87 -7.34 10.16
CA GLY A 88 32.29 -7.05 9.94
C GLY A 88 32.86 -6.12 11.01
N LEU A 89 32.11 -5.09 11.40
CA LEU A 89 32.49 -4.20 12.49
C LEU A 89 32.46 -4.89 13.86
N GLU A 90 31.45 -5.72 14.13
CA GLU A 90 31.32 -6.48 15.39
C GLU A 90 32.46 -7.48 15.61
N LEU A 91 32.91 -8.15 14.53
CA LEU A 91 34.00 -9.13 14.60
C LEU A 91 35.40 -8.49 14.59
N SER A 92 35.50 -7.21 14.24
CA SER A 92 36.77 -6.47 14.23
C SER A 92 37.20 -6.06 15.64
N ASN A 93 38.49 -6.14 15.93
CA ASN A 93 39.04 -5.61 17.18
C ASN A 93 39.17 -4.07 17.10
N PRO A 94 38.41 -3.27 17.87
CA PRO A 94 38.47 -1.81 17.81
C PRO A 94 39.82 -1.24 18.25
N ASP A 95 40.59 -2.00 19.04
CA ASP A 95 41.86 -1.56 19.60
C ASP A 95 43.08 -1.91 18.72
N ASP A 96 42.87 -2.66 17.62
CA ASP A 96 43.95 -3.01 16.70
C ASP A 96 44.27 -1.83 15.75
N PRO A 97 45.45 -1.20 15.89
CA PRO A 97 45.82 -0.03 15.11
C PRO A 97 46.01 -0.35 13.61
N ALA A 98 46.23 -1.61 13.23
CA ALA A 98 46.42 -2.00 11.83
C ALA A 98 45.12 -1.95 11.04
N ILE A 99 43.98 -2.23 11.68
CA ILE A 99 42.67 -2.29 11.02
C ILE A 99 41.80 -1.06 11.29
N LYS A 100 42.20 -0.20 12.25
CA LYS A 100 41.46 0.99 12.64
C LYS A 100 41.06 1.90 11.45
N PRO A 101 41.93 2.25 10.48
CA PRO A 101 41.52 3.07 9.34
C PRO A 101 40.47 2.39 8.44
N MET A 102 40.57 1.06 8.29
CA MET A 102 39.58 0.28 7.53
C MET A 102 38.24 0.25 8.25
N ARG A 103 38.25 0.07 9.58
CA ARG A 103 37.05 0.07 10.43
C ARG A 103 36.33 1.42 10.36
N GLU A 104 37.04 2.53 10.48
CA GLU A 104 36.49 3.89 10.33
C GLU A 104 35.85 4.10 8.94
N GLY A 105 36.48 3.57 7.88
CA GLY A 105 35.91 3.61 6.52
C GLY A 105 34.62 2.80 6.37
N ILE A 106 34.54 1.62 7.01
CA ILE A 106 33.32 0.80 7.04
C ILE A 106 32.22 1.50 7.85
N GLU A 107 32.54 2.08 9.01
CA GLU A 107 31.59 2.85 9.82
C GLU A 107 31.00 4.03 9.04
N LEU A 108 31.85 4.77 8.31
CA LEU A 108 31.40 5.88 7.45
C LEU A 108 30.47 5.38 6.33
N THR A 109 30.83 4.27 5.69
CA THR A 109 30.01 3.67 4.63
C THR A 109 28.65 3.22 5.17
N LEU A 110 28.64 2.59 6.35
CA LEU A 110 27.43 2.14 7.03
C LEU A 110 26.52 3.32 7.37
N LYS A 111 27.10 4.42 7.88
CA LYS A 111 26.36 5.66 8.13
C LYS A 111 25.75 6.22 6.86
N MET A 112 26.52 6.34 5.77
CA MET A 112 26.01 6.80 4.47
C MET A 112 24.89 5.90 3.93
N PHE A 113 25.00 4.59 4.15
CA PHE A 113 23.99 3.62 3.77
C PHE A 113 22.70 3.83 4.57
N ALA A 114 22.80 3.92 5.90
CA ALA A 114 21.67 4.16 6.79
C ALA A 114 20.99 5.51 6.50
N ASP A 115 21.76 6.57 6.26
CA ASP A 115 21.23 7.87 5.86
C ASP A 115 20.48 7.79 4.52
N THR A 116 20.99 6.96 3.59
CA THR A 116 20.33 6.73 2.30
C THR A 116 19.01 6.00 2.48
N LEU A 117 18.95 4.94 3.29
CA LEU A 117 17.72 4.24 3.63
C LEU A 117 16.70 5.18 4.28
N GLY A 118 17.13 6.03 5.22
CA GLY A 118 16.29 7.02 5.88
C GLY A 118 15.62 8.00 4.91
N ARG A 119 16.33 8.45 3.86
CA ARG A 119 15.75 9.31 2.81
C ARG A 119 14.61 8.64 2.03
N PHE A 120 14.62 7.31 1.92
CA PHE A 120 13.57 6.52 1.28
C PHE A 120 12.52 6.02 2.29
N GLN A 121 12.45 6.61 3.49
CA GLN A 121 11.52 6.21 4.56
C GLN A 121 11.70 4.74 5.00
N ILE A 122 12.92 4.23 4.88
CA ILE A 122 13.30 2.93 5.44
C ILE A 122 13.91 3.18 6.80
N VAL A 123 13.19 2.77 7.85
CA VAL A 123 13.54 3.07 9.25
C VAL A 123 13.94 1.78 9.97
N PRO A 124 15.08 1.76 10.69
CA PRO A 124 15.48 0.61 11.48
C PRO A 124 14.57 0.44 12.70
N VAL A 125 14.30 -0.82 13.03
CA VAL A 125 13.58 -1.26 14.24
C VAL A 125 14.61 -1.90 15.15
N VAL A 126 14.97 -1.20 16.23
CA VAL A 126 15.99 -1.60 17.21
C VAL A 126 15.36 -1.58 18.60
N PRO A 127 14.55 -2.59 18.95
CA PRO A 127 13.71 -2.56 20.15
C PRO A 127 14.49 -2.93 21.42
N GLU A 128 15.76 -2.58 21.54
CA GLU A 128 16.57 -2.94 22.71
C GLU A 128 16.03 -2.25 23.97
N GLY A 129 15.66 -3.03 24.97
CA GLY A 129 15.00 -2.53 26.19
C GLY A 129 13.50 -2.26 26.06
N GLU A 130 12.90 -2.47 24.89
CA GLU A 130 11.46 -2.32 24.68
C GLU A 130 10.71 -3.64 24.87
N PRO A 131 9.39 -3.60 25.17
CA PRO A 131 8.55 -4.80 25.18
C PRO A 131 8.56 -5.52 23.83
N PHE A 132 8.55 -6.85 23.86
CA PHE A 132 8.47 -7.64 22.63
C PHE A 132 7.12 -7.39 21.91
N ASN A 133 7.18 -6.96 20.65
CA ASN A 133 6.03 -6.83 19.78
C ASN A 133 6.13 -7.86 18.62
N PRO A 134 5.24 -8.87 18.55
CA PRO A 134 5.22 -9.86 17.48
C PRO A 134 5.01 -9.29 16.06
N GLU A 135 4.44 -8.09 15.93
CA GLU A 135 4.23 -7.45 14.63
C GLU A 135 5.54 -6.97 13.99
N PHE A 136 6.55 -6.66 14.81
CA PHE A 136 7.81 -6.09 14.33
C PHE A 136 9.04 -6.94 14.71
N HIS A 137 8.91 -7.85 15.67
CA HIS A 137 10.03 -8.58 16.26
C HIS A 137 9.83 -10.10 16.11
N GLN A 138 10.95 -10.80 15.89
CA GLN A 138 11.02 -12.25 15.87
C GLN A 138 11.94 -12.70 17.01
N ALA A 139 11.38 -13.33 18.03
CA ALA A 139 12.15 -13.86 19.16
C ALA A 139 12.91 -15.12 18.72
N MET A 140 14.24 -15.06 18.77
CA MET A 140 15.12 -16.19 18.41
C MET A 140 15.47 -17.06 19.62
N ALA A 141 15.59 -16.43 20.79
CA ALA A 141 15.92 -17.11 22.03
C ALA A 141 15.30 -16.36 23.23
N MET A 142 15.17 -17.09 24.33
CA MET A 142 14.77 -16.52 25.62
C MET A 142 15.92 -16.67 26.61
N GLU A 143 16.32 -15.59 27.26
CA GLU A 143 17.41 -15.57 28.24
C GLU A 143 16.89 -15.14 29.62
N GLU A 144 17.45 -15.75 30.67
CA GLU A 144 17.07 -15.45 32.06
C GLU A 144 17.64 -14.11 32.45
N SER A 145 16.77 -13.20 32.88
CA SER A 145 17.20 -11.92 33.41
C SER A 145 16.39 -11.58 34.66
N ALA A 146 17.11 -11.31 35.74
CA ALA A 146 16.53 -10.81 36.99
C ALA A 146 16.40 -9.26 36.98
N ASN A 147 16.95 -8.59 35.97
CA ASN A 147 17.13 -7.13 35.95
C ASN A 147 16.09 -6.39 35.10
N VAL A 148 15.28 -7.10 34.32
CA VAL A 148 14.29 -6.51 33.39
C VAL A 148 13.01 -7.33 33.39
N GLU A 149 11.90 -6.65 33.19
CA GLU A 149 10.56 -7.25 33.14
C GLU A 149 10.51 -8.41 32.15
N PRO A 150 9.75 -9.49 32.45
CA PRO A 150 9.52 -10.59 31.50
C PRO A 150 9.01 -10.09 30.15
N ASN A 151 9.38 -10.77 29.07
CA ASN A 151 8.95 -10.45 27.70
C ASN A 151 9.46 -9.08 27.19
N THR A 152 10.61 -8.63 27.71
CA THR A 152 11.35 -7.45 27.23
C THR A 152 12.49 -7.89 26.32
N VAL A 153 12.77 -7.13 25.27
CA VAL A 153 13.90 -7.41 24.40
C VAL A 153 15.20 -7.06 25.12
N LEU A 154 16.04 -8.08 25.32
CA LEU A 154 17.36 -7.96 25.95
C LEU A 154 18.43 -7.52 24.97
N LYS A 155 18.41 -8.10 23.77
CA LYS A 155 19.42 -7.85 22.73
C LYS A 155 18.81 -8.00 21.35
N VAL A 156 19.24 -7.14 20.44
CA VAL A 156 18.91 -7.26 19.02
C VAL A 156 20.08 -7.97 18.32
N PHE A 157 19.83 -9.14 17.76
CA PHE A 157 20.82 -9.90 17.00
C PHE A 157 20.89 -9.45 15.53
N GLN A 158 19.75 -9.04 14.99
CA GLN A 158 19.65 -8.48 13.64
C GLN A 158 18.57 -7.40 13.65
N LYS A 159 18.91 -6.20 13.19
CA LYS A 159 17.97 -5.07 13.17
C LYS A 159 16.81 -5.35 12.21
N GLY A 160 15.60 -4.98 12.63
CA GLY A 160 14.43 -4.97 11.76
C GLY A 160 14.39 -3.71 10.92
N TYR A 161 13.56 -3.69 9.88
CA TYR A 161 13.36 -2.49 9.05
C TYR A 161 11.91 -2.37 8.60
N THR A 162 11.44 -1.13 8.52
CA THR A 162 10.11 -0.78 8.00
C THR A 162 10.26 0.17 6.82
N LEU A 163 9.42 0.04 5.80
CA LEU A 163 9.31 0.95 4.66
C LEU A 163 7.97 1.69 4.77
N SER A 164 8.04 2.99 5.05
CA SER A 164 6.84 3.85 5.13
C SER A 164 5.73 3.28 6.03
N GLY A 165 6.12 2.63 7.15
CA GLY A 165 5.23 1.99 8.13
C GLY A 165 4.90 0.52 7.87
N ARG A 166 5.28 -0.05 6.73
CA ARG A 166 5.12 -1.49 6.43
C ARG A 166 6.38 -2.25 6.84
N LEU A 167 6.24 -3.42 7.48
CA LEU A 167 7.37 -4.26 7.84
C LEU A 167 8.07 -4.81 6.58
N LEU A 168 9.38 -4.54 6.44
CA LEU A 168 10.23 -5.19 5.43
C LEU A 168 10.83 -6.49 5.97
N ARG A 169 11.36 -6.43 7.19
CA ARG A 169 11.99 -7.55 7.88
C ARG A 169 11.84 -7.36 9.39
N PRO A 170 11.43 -8.40 10.14
CA PRO A 170 11.36 -8.31 11.60
C PRO A 170 12.76 -8.19 12.21
N ALA A 171 12.84 -7.54 13.38
CA ALA A 171 14.06 -7.54 14.18
C ALA A 171 14.22 -8.90 14.85
N MET A 172 15.36 -9.57 14.68
CA MET A 172 15.65 -10.80 15.41
C MET A 172 16.19 -10.45 16.79
N VAL A 173 15.48 -10.89 17.83
CA VAL A 173 15.72 -10.45 19.20
C VAL A 173 15.85 -11.61 20.18
N VAL A 174 16.55 -11.37 21.27
CA VAL A 174 16.54 -12.21 22.47
C VAL A 174 15.63 -11.54 23.48
N VAL A 175 14.68 -12.29 24.04
CA VAL A 175 13.72 -11.75 25.02
C VAL A 175 13.98 -12.30 26.42
N SER A 176 13.62 -11.53 27.44
CA SER A 176 13.73 -11.96 28.83
C SER A 176 12.68 -13.00 29.17
N LYS A 177 13.10 -14.05 29.88
CA LYS A 177 12.21 -14.95 30.62
C LYS A 177 12.51 -14.84 32.13
N PRO A 178 11.51 -15.04 32.99
CA PRO A 178 11.75 -15.06 34.44
C PRO A 178 12.74 -16.18 34.79
N PRO A 179 13.64 -15.97 35.76
CA PRO A 179 14.49 -17.03 36.29
C PRO A 179 13.63 -18.18 36.79
N VAL A 180 13.92 -19.40 36.36
CA VAL A 180 13.23 -20.59 36.87
C VAL A 180 13.84 -20.91 38.22
N GLU A 181 13.14 -20.63 39.32
CA GLU A 181 13.54 -21.15 40.63
C GLU A 181 13.59 -22.70 40.53
N PRO A 182 14.69 -23.34 40.96
CA PRO A 182 14.80 -24.79 40.88
C PRO A 182 13.68 -25.40 41.74
N ALA A 183 12.88 -26.27 41.13
CA ALA A 183 11.82 -26.99 41.83
C ALA A 183 12.40 -27.69 43.07
N PRO A 184 11.71 -27.67 44.22
CA PRO A 184 12.21 -28.34 45.42
C PRO A 184 12.36 -29.83 45.12
N SER A 185 13.60 -30.33 45.19
CA SER A 185 13.89 -31.75 45.11
C SER A 185 13.15 -32.45 46.24
N ILE A 186 12.15 -33.25 45.91
CA ILE A 186 11.54 -34.17 46.87
C ILE A 186 12.59 -35.24 47.13
N ASP A 187 13.28 -35.14 48.26
CA ASP A 187 14.13 -36.21 48.78
C ASP A 187 13.25 -37.44 49.03
N GLU A 188 13.30 -38.39 48.09
CA GLU A 188 12.66 -39.70 48.20
C GLU A 188 13.59 -40.60 49.05
N GLN A 189 13.60 -40.38 50.36
CA GLN A 189 14.06 -41.37 51.34
C GLN A 189 12.87 -42.21 51.79
N ALA A 190 12.81 -43.45 51.31
CA ALA A 190 12.01 -44.54 51.88
C ALA A 190 12.79 -45.86 51.81
#